data_AF-Q21KQ2-F1
#
_entry.id   AF-Q21KQ2-F1
#
_cell.length_a   1.000
_cell.length_b   1.000
_cell.length_c   1.000
_cell.angle_alpha   90.00
_cell.angle_beta   90.00
_cell.angle_gamma   90.00
#
_symmetry.space_group_name_H-M   'P 1'
#
loop_
_entity.id
_entity.type
_entity.pdbx_description
1 polymer ?
#
loop_
_entity_poly.entity_id
_entity_poly.type
_entity_poly.pdbx_seq_one_letter_code
_entity_poly.pdbx_strand_id
1 'polypeptide(L)'
;MEKNSPPPNNGSSTVEISRARAAERCAVTIVIDSNHIRPLYEQSCDTAFLLQRELEVWATALNHPTLTEFTLHNPTRFLRAHEVTALIRTLAKLYNIQPIEKRLHTVNCDLTDLNCNWLGLFKGLGFNRCLVEIALSDLENTPIVMQKLAKIKEFGFAQLGLVVYPAPALPDLKTAITPLLKTFNQLHIFLGHTSHNALDTNFELEPDEDSHISINVGPGVDAFVYSEHRYKLHNISLYTQALLNHKLPISTPITLPPRPIN
;
A
#
# COMPACT_ATOMS: atom_id res chain seq x y z
N MET A 1 -42.78 -43.02 44.73
CA MET A 1 -42.27 -43.77 43.57
C MET A 1 -42.96 -43.23 42.33
N GLU A 2 -42.31 -42.28 41.66
CA GLU A 2 -42.58 -41.92 40.27
C GLU A 2 -41.25 -41.40 39.72
N LYS A 3 -40.74 -42.09 38.70
CA LYS A 3 -39.44 -41.85 38.07
C LYS A 3 -39.61 -40.75 37.03
N ASN A 4 -39.01 -39.59 37.24
CA ASN A 4 -38.84 -38.58 36.19
C ASN A 4 -37.42 -38.67 35.63
N SER A 5 -37.35 -39.13 34.39
CA SER A 5 -36.14 -39.22 33.57
C SER A 5 -35.60 -37.81 33.22
N PRO A 6 -34.28 -37.64 33.10
CA PRO A 6 -33.68 -36.37 32.71
C PRO A 6 -33.80 -36.14 31.18
N PRO A 7 -33.92 -34.90 30.71
CA PRO A 7 -33.87 -34.61 29.27
C PRO A 7 -32.43 -34.72 28.73
N PRO A 8 -32.27 -34.99 27.43
CA PRO A 8 -30.97 -35.25 26.82
C PRO A 8 -30.16 -33.97 26.62
N ASN A 9 -28.85 -34.16 26.77
CA ASN A 9 -27.78 -33.23 26.52
C ASN A 9 -27.70 -32.91 25.02
N ASN A 10 -28.17 -31.73 24.60
CA ASN A 10 -28.07 -31.26 23.21
C ASN A 10 -27.07 -30.10 23.10
N GLY A 11 -25.87 -30.41 22.60
CA GLY A 11 -25.16 -29.58 21.62
C GLY A 11 -24.69 -28.19 22.05
N SER A 12 -23.73 -28.12 22.98
CA SER A 12 -22.89 -26.92 23.14
C SER A 12 -21.67 -26.99 22.21
N SER A 13 -21.88 -26.96 20.90
CA SER A 13 -20.80 -27.00 19.91
C SER A 13 -21.04 -26.13 18.66
N THR A 14 -21.96 -25.17 18.71
CA THR A 14 -22.30 -24.29 17.58
C THR A 14 -22.09 -22.79 17.84
N VAL A 15 -21.61 -22.39 19.01
CA VAL A 15 -21.37 -20.97 19.34
C VAL A 15 -19.91 -20.52 19.15
N GLU A 16 -18.96 -21.45 19.01
CA GLU A 16 -17.55 -21.10 18.73
C GLU A 16 -17.22 -20.99 17.23
N ILE A 17 -18.03 -21.58 16.35
CA ILE A 17 -17.78 -21.59 14.89
C ILE A 17 -18.25 -20.26 14.24
N SER A 18 -19.20 -19.56 14.85
CA SER A 18 -19.72 -18.27 14.34
C SER A 18 -18.83 -17.07 14.70
N ARG A 19 -17.94 -17.18 15.69
CA ARG A 19 -16.87 -16.18 15.93
C ARG A 19 -15.68 -16.34 15.00
N ALA A 20 -15.40 -17.57 14.54
CA ALA A 20 -14.30 -17.84 13.63
C ALA A 20 -14.56 -17.34 12.19
N ARG A 21 -15.83 -17.23 11.76
CA ARG A 21 -16.19 -16.73 10.42
C ARG A 21 -16.48 -15.23 10.33
N ALA A 22 -16.81 -14.57 11.44
CA ALA A 22 -16.95 -13.10 11.51
C ALA A 22 -15.60 -12.34 11.54
N ALA A 23 -14.49 -13.09 11.44
CA ALA A 23 -13.12 -12.62 11.42
C ALA A 23 -12.38 -13.05 10.15
N GLU A 24 -13.08 -13.20 9.01
CA GLU A 24 -12.45 -12.92 7.73
C GLU A 24 -12.07 -11.43 7.73
N ARG A 25 -10.88 -11.19 8.29
CA ARG A 25 -10.29 -9.87 8.46
C ARG A 25 -10.20 -9.25 7.08
N CYS A 26 -10.99 -8.20 6.86
CA CYS A 26 -10.97 -7.42 5.64
C CYS A 26 -9.51 -7.16 5.21
N ALA A 27 -9.18 -7.57 4.00
CA ALA A 27 -7.87 -7.32 3.40
C ALA A 27 -7.81 -5.87 2.94
N VAL A 28 -6.71 -5.19 3.25
CA VAL A 28 -6.51 -3.80 2.88
C VAL A 28 -5.18 -3.60 2.17
N THR A 29 -5.25 -2.81 1.11
CA THR A 29 -4.10 -2.21 0.43
C THR A 29 -3.99 -0.76 0.84
N ILE A 30 -2.79 -0.33 1.23
CA ILE A 30 -2.52 1.05 1.62
C ILE A 30 -1.45 1.64 0.72
N VAL A 31 -1.69 2.84 0.21
CA VAL A 31 -0.73 3.59 -0.61
C VAL A 31 -0.51 4.96 0.02
N ILE A 32 0.74 5.38 0.13
CA ILE A 32 1.10 6.74 0.50
C ILE A 32 1.96 7.31 -0.62
N ASP A 33 1.47 8.35 -1.28
CA ASP A 33 2.23 9.07 -2.30
C ASP A 33 2.69 10.43 -1.79
N SER A 34 3.99 10.65 -1.91
CA SER A 34 4.69 11.88 -1.63
C SER A 34 4.06 13.09 -2.34
N ASN A 35 3.54 12.92 -3.56
CA ASN A 35 2.85 14.00 -4.27
C ASN A 35 1.60 14.50 -3.53
N HIS A 36 0.87 13.59 -2.87
CA HIS A 36 -0.35 13.93 -2.15
C HIS A 36 -0.08 14.50 -0.76
N ILE A 37 1.04 14.17 -0.14
CA ILE A 37 1.42 14.72 1.18
C ILE A 37 2.25 16.00 1.08
N ARG A 38 2.74 16.36 -0.13
CA ARG A 38 3.47 17.60 -0.40
C ARG A 38 2.82 18.86 0.21
N PRO A 39 1.50 19.08 0.09
CA PRO A 39 0.87 20.26 0.68
C PRO A 39 0.97 20.31 2.22
N LEU A 40 0.99 19.16 2.90
CA LEU A 40 1.20 19.09 4.35
C LEU A 40 2.62 19.56 4.72
N TYR A 41 3.61 19.11 3.94
CA TYR A 41 5.01 19.50 4.12
C TYR A 41 5.22 21.00 3.85
N GLU A 42 4.67 21.52 2.75
CA GLU A 42 4.79 22.94 2.38
C GLU A 42 4.16 23.89 3.40
N GLN A 43 3.09 23.45 4.08
CA GLN A 43 2.46 24.20 5.16
C GLN A 43 3.12 23.98 6.54
N SER A 44 4.29 23.31 6.58
CA SER A 44 5.03 23.01 7.81
C SER A 44 4.19 22.25 8.86
N CYS A 45 3.23 21.44 8.41
CA CYS A 45 2.53 20.51 9.28
C CYS A 45 3.46 19.37 9.69
N ASP A 46 3.16 18.72 10.82
CA ASP A 46 3.79 17.45 11.17
C ASP A 46 3.19 16.33 10.29
N THR A 47 3.71 16.23 9.06
CA THR A 47 3.23 15.30 8.02
C THR A 47 3.20 13.86 8.53
N ALA A 48 4.28 13.41 9.17
CA ALA A 48 4.37 12.05 9.69
C ALA A 48 3.33 11.79 10.77
N PHE A 49 3.09 12.74 11.68
CA PHE A 49 2.05 12.62 12.69
C PHE A 49 0.65 12.55 12.06
N LEU A 50 0.33 13.41 11.09
CA LEU A 50 -0.98 13.40 10.44
C LEU A 50 -1.24 12.09 9.68
N LEU A 51 -0.24 11.58 8.97
CA LEU A 51 -0.34 10.27 8.29
C LEU A 51 -0.55 9.14 9.30
N GLN A 52 0.15 9.15 10.44
CA GLN A 52 -0.08 8.16 11.51
C GLN A 52 -1.50 8.24 12.07
N ARG A 53 -2.04 9.45 12.25
CA ARG A 53 -3.43 9.64 12.68
C ARG A 53 -4.42 9.14 11.65
N GLU A 54 -4.18 9.40 10.37
CA GLU A 54 -5.05 8.89 9.33
C GLU A 54 -5.07 7.35 9.30
N LEU A 55 -3.91 6.71 9.39
CA LEU A 55 -3.81 5.25 9.52
C LEU A 55 -4.56 4.72 10.75
N GLU A 56 -4.47 5.40 11.89
CA GLU A 56 -5.18 5.03 13.12
C GLU A 56 -6.70 5.10 12.96
N VAL A 57 -7.21 6.17 12.36
CA VAL A 57 -8.64 6.33 12.12
C VAL A 57 -9.15 5.28 11.13
N TRP A 58 -8.41 5.00 10.05
CA TRP A 58 -8.77 3.93 9.10
C TRP A 58 -8.77 2.54 9.75
N ALA A 59 -7.71 2.21 10.50
CA ALA A 59 -7.64 0.94 11.22
C ALA A 59 -8.82 0.77 12.19
N THR A 60 -9.20 1.84 12.90
CA THR A 60 -10.34 1.83 13.82
C THR A 60 -11.66 1.66 13.06
N ALA A 61 -11.87 2.41 11.97
CA ALA A 61 -13.08 2.35 11.17
C ALA A 61 -13.28 0.96 10.53
N LEU A 62 -12.19 0.28 10.19
CA LEU A 62 -12.18 -1.04 9.57
C LEU A 62 -11.97 -2.19 10.57
N ASN A 63 -11.98 -1.89 11.87
CA ASN A 63 -11.83 -2.87 12.95
C ASN A 63 -10.55 -3.73 12.83
N HIS A 64 -9.40 -3.07 12.69
CA HIS A 64 -8.06 -3.67 12.61
C HIS A 64 -7.90 -4.69 11.48
N PRO A 65 -7.92 -4.22 10.22
CA PRO A 65 -7.89 -5.11 9.05
C PRO A 65 -6.51 -5.76 8.85
N THR A 66 -6.48 -6.74 7.95
CA THR A 66 -5.24 -7.40 7.54
C THR A 66 -4.59 -6.63 6.40
N LEU A 67 -3.36 -6.16 6.61
CA LEU A 67 -2.60 -5.46 5.58
C LEU A 67 -1.95 -6.49 4.65
N THR A 68 -2.45 -6.54 3.41
CA THR A 68 -1.92 -7.39 2.33
C THR A 68 -0.87 -6.64 1.54
N GLU A 69 -1.12 -5.37 1.22
CA GLU A 69 -0.22 -4.56 0.43
C GLU A 69 0.03 -3.18 1.04
N PHE A 70 1.27 -2.74 0.92
CA PHE A 70 1.66 -1.40 1.33
C PHE A 70 2.62 -0.79 0.32
N THR A 71 2.30 0.38 -0.20
CA THR A 71 3.14 1.09 -1.16
C THR A 71 3.52 2.48 -0.65
N LEU A 72 4.83 2.75 -0.58
CA LEU A 72 5.36 4.11 -0.41
C LEU A 72 5.88 4.62 -1.74
N HIS A 73 5.32 5.73 -2.21
CA HIS A 73 5.70 6.35 -3.46
C HIS A 73 6.53 7.61 -3.22
N ASN A 74 7.74 7.63 -3.77
CA ASN A 74 8.76 8.68 -3.65
C ASN A 74 9.02 9.21 -2.22
N PRO A 75 9.05 8.35 -1.18
CA PRO A 75 9.04 8.77 0.22
C PRO A 75 10.19 9.71 0.62
N THR A 76 11.31 9.68 -0.10
CA THR A 76 12.51 10.48 0.15
C THR A 76 12.32 11.98 -0.08
N ARG A 77 11.28 12.40 -0.83
CA ARG A 77 11.06 13.80 -1.20
C ARG A 77 10.51 14.65 -0.06
N PHE A 78 9.60 14.09 0.74
CA PHE A 78 8.90 14.84 1.80
C PHE A 78 8.90 14.13 3.17
N LEU A 79 9.55 12.97 3.28
CA LEU A 79 9.70 12.25 4.55
C LEU A 79 11.18 11.99 4.84
N ARG A 80 11.52 12.10 6.12
CA ARG A 80 12.82 11.74 6.70
C ARG A 80 12.80 10.27 7.10
N ALA A 81 13.99 9.68 7.23
CA ALA A 81 14.15 8.26 7.57
C ALA A 81 13.41 7.84 8.86
N HIS A 82 13.41 8.69 9.89
CA HIS A 82 12.72 8.41 11.14
C HIS A 82 11.19 8.49 11.00
N GLU A 83 10.68 9.33 10.10
CA GLU A 83 9.25 9.47 9.81
C GLU A 83 8.74 8.22 9.07
N VAL A 84 9.48 7.74 8.07
CA VAL A 84 9.18 6.47 7.39
C VAL A 84 9.17 5.32 8.40
N THR A 85 10.16 5.26 9.30
CA THR A 85 10.21 4.26 10.37
C THR A 85 8.99 4.33 11.27
N ALA A 86 8.56 5.54 11.66
CA ALA A 86 7.37 5.74 12.50
C ALA A 86 6.08 5.28 11.81
N LEU A 87 5.94 5.50 10.50
CA LEU A 87 4.81 5.03 9.71
C LEU A 87 4.75 3.49 9.69
N ILE A 88 5.86 2.81 9.42
CA ILE A 88 5.91 1.34 9.44
C ILE A 88 5.59 0.78 10.82
N ARG A 89 6.11 1.38 11.88
CA ARG A 89 5.78 0.98 13.26
C ARG A 89 4.30 1.16 13.57
N THR A 90 3.70 2.22 13.05
CA THR A 90 2.27 2.51 13.20
C THR A 90 1.42 1.48 12.48
N LEU A 91 1.78 1.12 11.24
CA LEU A 91 1.12 0.03 10.50
C LEU A 91 1.20 -1.29 11.27
N ALA A 92 2.39 -1.67 11.75
CA ALA A 92 2.59 -2.91 12.50
C ALA A 92 1.82 -2.96 13.84
N LYS A 93 1.52 -1.80 14.43
CA LYS A 93 0.71 -1.71 15.65
C LYS A 93 -0.79 -1.82 15.36
N LEU A 94 -1.25 -1.25 14.26
CA LEU A 94 -2.67 -1.04 13.98
C LEU A 94 -3.29 -2.13 13.11
N TYR A 95 -2.49 -2.79 12.28
CA TYR A 95 -2.92 -3.75 11.27
C TYR A 95 -2.30 -5.12 11.51
N ASN A 96 -3.05 -6.15 11.14
CA ASN A 96 -2.50 -7.51 11.07
C ASN A 96 -1.69 -7.65 9.78
N ILE A 97 -0.37 -7.47 9.83
CA ILE A 97 0.48 -7.56 8.64
C ILE A 97 0.64 -9.03 8.23
N GLN A 98 0.37 -9.34 6.96
CA GLN A 98 0.58 -10.68 6.40
C GLN A 98 2.05 -11.13 6.53
N PRO A 99 2.32 -12.44 6.52
CA PRO A 99 3.68 -12.98 6.40
C PRO A 99 4.37 -12.49 5.12
N ILE A 100 5.70 -12.51 5.10
CA ILE A 100 6.49 -11.94 4.01
C ILE A 100 6.22 -12.59 2.65
N GLU A 101 5.80 -13.86 2.65
CA GLU A 101 5.47 -14.66 1.48
C GLU A 101 4.11 -14.30 0.87
N LYS A 102 3.25 -13.63 1.64
CA LYS A 102 1.87 -13.30 1.26
C LYS A 102 1.60 -11.80 1.20
N ARG A 103 2.56 -10.96 1.62
CA ARG A 103 2.43 -9.50 1.60
C ARG A 103 3.22 -8.89 0.46
N LEU A 104 2.77 -7.74 -0.01
CA LEU A 104 3.47 -6.95 -1.01
C LEU A 104 3.78 -5.57 -0.45
N HIS A 105 5.01 -5.39 0.05
CA HIS A 105 5.47 -4.12 0.60
C HIS A 105 6.44 -3.49 -0.39
N THR A 106 5.97 -2.42 -1.02
CA THR A 106 6.57 -1.79 -2.18
C THR A 106 7.09 -0.41 -1.84
N VAL A 107 8.34 -0.15 -2.21
CA VAL A 107 8.82 1.21 -2.32
C VAL A 107 8.96 1.55 -3.79
N ASN A 108 8.32 2.62 -4.24
CA ASN A 108 8.55 3.21 -5.55
C ASN A 108 9.36 4.50 -5.36
N CYS A 109 10.47 4.64 -6.08
CA CYS A 109 11.35 5.80 -5.96
C CYS A 109 11.91 6.21 -7.31
N ASP A 110 12.13 7.50 -7.48
CA ASP A 110 12.95 8.04 -8.54
C ASP A 110 14.37 7.45 -8.50
N LEU A 111 14.91 7.11 -9.67
CA LEU A 111 16.26 6.60 -9.84
C LEU A 111 17.31 7.53 -9.20
N THR A 112 17.06 8.84 -9.20
CA THR A 112 17.98 9.86 -8.67
C THR A 112 18.00 9.93 -7.15
N ASP A 113 16.88 9.62 -6.50
CA ASP A 113 16.68 9.80 -5.05
C ASP A 113 17.21 8.62 -4.21
N LEU A 114 17.46 7.47 -4.84
CA LEU A 114 17.92 6.27 -4.15
C LEU A 114 19.44 6.27 -3.87
N ASN A 115 19.78 6.14 -2.59
CA ASN A 115 21.14 5.87 -2.13
C ASN A 115 21.18 4.64 -1.20
N CYS A 116 22.38 4.19 -0.84
CA CYS A 116 22.56 2.97 -0.03
C CYS A 116 21.91 3.05 1.36
N ASN A 117 21.82 4.24 1.95
CA ASN A 117 21.20 4.42 3.27
C ASN A 117 19.69 4.18 3.20
N TRP A 118 19.03 4.75 2.18
CA TRP A 118 17.60 4.55 1.96
C TRP A 118 17.26 3.11 1.59
N LEU A 119 18.05 2.48 0.71
CA LEU A 119 17.86 1.07 0.34
C LEU A 119 18.00 0.14 1.55
N GLY A 120 19.02 0.36 2.37
CA GLY A 120 19.22 -0.38 3.62
C GLY A 120 18.06 -0.18 4.59
N LEU A 121 17.56 1.05 4.72
CA LEU A 121 16.39 1.36 5.54
C LEU A 121 15.15 0.62 5.05
N PHE A 122 14.77 0.76 3.78
CA PHE A 122 13.58 0.10 3.24
C PHE A 122 13.66 -1.41 3.40
N LYS A 123 14.82 -2.01 3.11
CA LYS A 123 15.02 -3.43 3.33
C LYS A 123 14.87 -3.83 4.80
N GLY A 124 15.48 -3.06 5.71
CA GLY A 124 15.38 -3.26 7.16
C GLY A 124 13.97 -3.11 7.72
N LEU A 125 13.14 -2.26 7.08
CA LEU A 125 11.72 -2.08 7.41
C LEU A 125 10.81 -3.16 6.79
N GLY A 126 11.37 -4.12 6.07
CA GLY A 126 10.65 -5.28 5.56
C GLY A 126 9.97 -5.09 4.20
N PHE A 127 10.35 -4.06 3.44
CA PHE A 127 9.96 -3.92 2.03
C PHE A 127 10.58 -5.07 1.22
N ASN A 128 9.76 -5.72 0.40
CA ASN A 128 10.15 -6.87 -0.42
C ASN A 128 10.13 -6.56 -1.92
N ARG A 129 9.46 -5.48 -2.35
CA ARG A 129 9.47 -4.98 -3.72
C ARG A 129 10.08 -3.57 -3.78
N CYS A 130 11.00 -3.36 -4.72
CA CYS A 130 11.54 -2.04 -5.05
C CYS A 130 11.20 -1.73 -6.51
N LEU A 131 10.46 -0.66 -6.73
CA LEU A 131 10.19 -0.11 -8.06
C LEU A 131 11.02 1.17 -8.23
N VAL A 132 11.58 1.33 -9.42
CA VAL A 132 12.39 2.50 -9.75
C VAL A 132 11.76 3.23 -10.92
N GLU A 133 11.39 4.49 -10.69
CA GLU A 133 10.88 5.37 -11.72
C GLU A 133 12.02 5.89 -12.56
N ILE A 134 11.86 5.77 -13.88
CA ILE A 134 12.80 6.29 -14.87
C ILE A 134 12.04 7.04 -15.96
N ALA A 135 12.65 8.13 -16.42
CA ALA A 135 12.24 8.79 -17.63
C ALA A 135 12.70 7.99 -18.86
N LEU A 136 12.01 8.15 -20.00
CA LEU A 136 12.51 7.58 -21.27
C LEU A 136 13.92 8.06 -21.61
N SER A 137 14.23 9.33 -21.30
CA SER A 137 15.57 9.92 -21.48
C SER A 137 16.65 9.23 -20.63
N ASP A 138 16.29 8.64 -19.49
CA ASP A 138 17.26 7.91 -18.66
C ASP A 138 17.75 6.63 -19.36
N LEU A 139 16.93 6.04 -20.24
CA LEU A 139 17.30 4.87 -21.03
C LEU A 139 18.35 5.19 -22.11
N GLU A 140 18.49 6.46 -22.52
CA GLU A 140 19.61 6.90 -23.38
C GLU A 140 20.96 6.65 -22.69
N ASN A 141 20.98 6.67 -21.35
CA ASN A 141 22.14 6.32 -20.54
C ASN A 141 21.95 4.99 -19.78
N THR A 142 21.60 3.95 -20.55
CA THR A 142 21.43 2.58 -20.06
C THR A 142 22.55 2.11 -19.11
N PRO A 143 23.86 2.40 -19.32
CA PRO A 143 24.92 1.96 -18.40
C PRO A 143 24.76 2.50 -16.97
N ILE A 144 24.32 3.75 -16.80
CA ILE A 144 24.09 4.33 -15.46
C ILE A 144 22.89 3.65 -14.80
N VAL A 145 21.80 3.43 -15.55
CA VAL A 145 20.62 2.72 -15.04
C VAL A 145 21.00 1.30 -14.61
N MET A 146 21.77 0.57 -15.42
CA MET A 146 22.29 -0.75 -15.08
C MET A 146 23.12 -0.74 -13.80
N GLN A 147 24.04 0.21 -13.65
CA GLN A 147 24.87 0.31 -12.45
C GLN A 147 24.02 0.52 -11.19
N LYS A 148 23.02 1.40 -11.26
CA LYS A 148 22.11 1.66 -10.14
C LYS A 148 21.23 0.46 -9.82
N LEU A 149 20.65 -0.20 -10.82
CA LEU A 149 19.85 -1.41 -10.62
C LEU A 149 20.68 -2.56 -10.03
N ALA A 150 21.93 -2.73 -10.47
CA ALA A 150 22.85 -3.70 -9.89
C ALA A 150 23.07 -3.41 -8.40
N LYS A 151 23.27 -2.13 -8.05
CA LYS A 151 23.41 -1.70 -6.65
C LYS A 151 22.16 -2.00 -5.82
N ILE A 152 20.96 -1.75 -6.35
CA ILE A 152 19.70 -2.05 -5.67
C ILE A 152 19.53 -3.55 -5.45
N LYS A 153 19.92 -4.37 -6.44
CA LYS A 153 19.86 -5.83 -6.36
C LYS A 153 20.74 -6.40 -5.23
N GLU A 154 21.85 -5.76 -4.89
CA GLU A 154 22.72 -6.15 -3.75
C GLU A 154 21.99 -6.14 -2.40
N PHE A 155 20.90 -5.36 -2.26
CA PHE A 155 20.11 -5.30 -1.02
C PHE A 155 19.10 -6.46 -0.87
N GLY A 156 18.97 -7.32 -1.89
CA GLY A 156 18.18 -8.55 -1.78
C GLY A 156 16.66 -8.32 -1.67
N PHE A 157 16.12 -7.31 -2.36
CA PHE A 157 14.68 -7.23 -2.60
C PHE A 157 14.21 -8.48 -3.35
N ALA A 158 13.03 -9.00 -2.98
CA ALA A 158 12.46 -10.17 -3.64
C ALA A 158 12.02 -9.85 -5.07
N GLN A 159 11.56 -8.63 -5.29
CA GLN A 159 11.15 -8.12 -6.61
C GLN A 159 11.80 -6.76 -6.88
N LEU A 160 12.32 -6.61 -8.09
CA LEU A 160 12.85 -5.35 -8.62
C LEU A 160 12.09 -5.03 -9.90
N GLY A 161 11.63 -3.79 -10.04
CA GLY A 161 10.94 -3.33 -11.24
C GLY A 161 11.34 -1.93 -11.67
N LEU A 162 11.06 -1.63 -12.93
CA LEU A 162 11.17 -0.29 -13.53
C LEU A 162 9.78 0.22 -13.86
N VAL A 163 9.55 1.49 -13.54
CA VAL A 163 8.37 2.25 -13.95
C VAL A 163 8.83 3.28 -14.97
N VAL A 164 8.39 3.17 -16.22
CA VAL A 164 8.81 4.07 -17.30
C VAL A 164 7.76 5.15 -17.54
N TYR A 165 8.18 6.42 -17.44
CA TYR A 165 7.32 7.58 -17.63
C TYR A 165 7.94 8.66 -18.54
N PRO A 166 7.17 9.38 -19.40
CA PRO A 166 5.83 9.02 -19.85
C PRO A 166 5.84 7.69 -20.61
N ALA A 167 4.70 7.01 -20.71
CA ALA A 167 4.60 5.75 -21.43
C ALA A 167 4.94 5.97 -22.93
N PRO A 168 6.08 5.45 -23.41
CA PRO A 168 6.48 5.62 -24.81
C PRO A 168 5.67 4.72 -25.75
N ALA A 169 5.86 4.90 -27.06
CA ALA A 169 5.43 3.89 -28.02
C ALA A 169 6.15 2.55 -27.75
N LEU A 170 5.40 1.44 -27.75
CA LEU A 170 5.90 0.10 -27.41
C LEU A 170 7.16 -0.35 -28.18
N PRO A 171 7.34 -0.05 -29.50
CA PRO A 171 8.55 -0.45 -30.24
C PRO A 171 9.83 0.21 -29.73
N ASP A 172 9.76 1.50 -29.39
CA ASP A 172 10.90 2.29 -28.92
C ASP A 172 11.33 1.81 -27.52
N LEU A 173 10.34 1.56 -26.67
CA LEU A 173 10.56 0.98 -25.35
C LEU A 173 11.25 -0.37 -25.43
N LYS A 174 10.73 -1.30 -26.25
CA LYS A 174 11.26 -2.66 -26.35
C LYS A 174 12.73 -2.62 -26.73
N THR A 175 13.10 -1.75 -27.66
CA THR A 175 14.49 -1.57 -28.10
C THR A 175 15.35 -1.02 -26.95
N ALA A 176 14.86 0.00 -26.25
CA ALA A 176 15.57 0.66 -25.15
C ALA A 176 15.77 -0.24 -23.92
N ILE A 177 14.79 -1.07 -23.55
CA ILE A 177 14.84 -1.91 -22.33
C ILE A 177 15.49 -3.28 -22.56
N THR A 178 15.63 -3.73 -23.81
CA THR A 178 16.20 -5.06 -24.14
C THR A 178 17.56 -5.33 -23.47
N PRO A 179 18.51 -4.36 -23.42
CA PRO A 179 19.76 -4.56 -22.71
C PRO A 179 19.55 -4.84 -21.21
N LEU A 180 18.62 -4.11 -20.57
CA LEU A 180 18.30 -4.27 -19.15
C LEU A 180 17.72 -5.65 -18.85
N LEU A 181 16.78 -6.12 -19.66
CA LEU A 181 16.17 -7.44 -19.50
C LEU A 181 17.17 -8.60 -19.69
N LYS A 182 18.19 -8.42 -20.54
CA LYS A 182 19.26 -9.41 -20.70
C LYS A 182 20.18 -9.50 -19.48
N THR A 183 20.40 -8.38 -18.79
CA THR A 183 21.28 -8.32 -17.61
C THR A 183 20.55 -8.70 -16.33
N PHE A 184 19.28 -8.32 -16.20
CA PHE A 184 18.47 -8.52 -15.01
C PHE A 184 17.36 -9.53 -15.28
N ASN A 185 17.65 -10.80 -15.01
CA ASN A 185 16.62 -11.83 -14.93
C ASN A 185 15.56 -11.40 -13.89
N GLN A 186 14.27 -11.46 -14.24
CA GLN A 186 13.12 -11.11 -13.40
C GLN A 186 12.94 -9.59 -13.12
N LEU A 187 13.42 -8.72 -14.02
CA LEU A 187 13.07 -7.31 -13.96
C LEU A 187 11.64 -7.10 -14.49
N HIS A 188 10.75 -6.60 -13.62
CA HIS A 188 9.38 -6.24 -14.02
C HIS A 188 9.36 -4.84 -14.62
N ILE A 189 8.63 -4.64 -15.72
CA ILE A 189 8.53 -3.35 -16.42
C ILE A 189 7.08 -2.88 -16.38
N PHE A 190 6.87 -1.70 -15.82
CA PHE A 190 5.59 -1.03 -15.69
C PHE A 190 5.59 0.24 -16.55
N LEU A 191 4.45 0.56 -17.17
CA LEU A 191 4.30 1.75 -18.02
C LEU A 191 3.33 2.74 -17.41
N GLY A 192 3.74 4.00 -17.34
CA GLY A 192 2.92 5.08 -16.82
C GLY A 192 3.00 5.22 -15.30
N HIS A 193 2.02 5.93 -14.72
CA HIS A 193 1.94 6.14 -13.27
C HIS A 193 1.39 4.88 -12.60
N THR A 194 2.16 4.33 -11.65
CA THR A 194 1.78 3.12 -10.89
C THR A 194 0.70 3.37 -9.85
N SER A 195 0.08 4.56 -9.80
CA SER A 195 -0.98 4.82 -8.84
C SER A 195 -2.22 3.95 -9.06
N HIS A 196 -2.58 3.58 -10.30
CA HIS A 196 -3.68 2.63 -10.57
C HIS A 196 -3.64 1.89 -11.92
N ASN A 197 -2.62 2.08 -12.77
CA ASN A 197 -2.59 1.50 -14.13
C ASN A 197 -1.25 0.85 -14.47
N ALA A 198 -0.85 -0.15 -13.68
CA ALA A 198 0.17 -1.07 -14.16
C ALA A 198 -0.42 -1.92 -15.30
N LEU A 199 -0.07 -1.59 -16.55
CA LEU A 199 -0.14 -2.54 -17.65
C LEU A 199 0.88 -3.65 -17.34
N ASP A 200 0.48 -4.61 -16.51
CA ASP A 200 1.18 -5.87 -16.40
C ASP A 200 0.93 -6.63 -17.70
N THR A 201 1.99 -6.91 -18.47
CA THR A 201 1.87 -7.77 -19.67
C THR A 201 1.62 -9.24 -19.34
N ASN A 202 1.20 -9.55 -18.11
CA ASN A 202 0.44 -10.73 -17.74
C ASN A 202 -0.93 -10.29 -17.22
N PHE A 203 -1.93 -10.27 -18.12
CA PHE A 203 -3.33 -10.11 -17.75
C PHE A 203 -3.77 -11.32 -16.90
N GLU A 204 -3.59 -11.24 -15.59
CA GLU A 204 -4.53 -11.83 -14.65
C GLU A 204 -5.37 -10.68 -14.11
N LEU A 205 -6.62 -10.60 -14.59
CA LEU A 205 -7.66 -9.85 -13.87
C LEU A 205 -7.70 -10.45 -12.47
N GLU A 206 -7.29 -9.67 -11.47
CA GLU A 206 -7.44 -10.08 -10.08
C GLU A 206 -8.91 -10.36 -9.75
N PRO A 207 -9.14 -11.34 -8.85
CA PRO A 207 -10.42 -12.01 -8.71
C PRO A 207 -11.47 -11.10 -8.06
N ASP A 208 -12.60 -10.89 -8.74
CA ASP A 208 -13.94 -10.57 -8.20
C ASP A 208 -13.95 -10.02 -6.74
N GLU A 209 -13.48 -8.78 -6.54
CA GLU A 209 -13.17 -8.25 -5.21
C GLU A 209 -14.34 -7.48 -4.56
N ASP A 210 -15.43 -8.17 -4.23
CA ASP A 210 -16.47 -7.59 -3.35
C ASP A 210 -15.97 -7.35 -1.89
N SER A 211 -14.72 -7.71 -1.57
CA SER A 211 -14.17 -7.70 -0.19
C SER A 211 -12.85 -6.95 0.02
N HIS A 212 -12.25 -6.38 -1.03
CA HIS A 212 -10.99 -5.66 -0.93
C HIS A 212 -11.20 -4.17 -0.65
N ILE A 213 -10.31 -3.59 0.16
CA ILE A 213 -10.30 -2.16 0.46
C ILE A 213 -8.96 -1.57 0.03
N SER A 214 -8.99 -0.49 -0.76
CA SER A 214 -7.80 0.26 -1.14
C SER A 214 -7.85 1.67 -0.56
N ILE A 215 -6.82 2.03 0.21
CA ILE A 215 -6.73 3.30 0.92
C ILE A 215 -5.48 4.04 0.45
N ASN A 216 -5.68 5.09 -0.36
CA ASN A 216 -4.63 6.08 -0.55
C ASN A 216 -4.64 7.02 0.66
N VAL A 217 -3.50 7.31 1.28
CA VAL A 217 -3.37 8.15 2.48
C VAL A 217 -2.84 9.54 2.09
N GLY A 218 -3.40 10.58 2.68
CA GLY A 218 -3.08 11.97 2.39
C GLY A 218 -4.30 12.82 2.02
N PRO A 219 -4.11 14.15 1.90
CA PRO A 219 -5.18 15.05 1.48
C PRO A 219 -5.50 14.91 -0.01
N GLY A 220 -6.78 15.03 -0.34
CA GLY A 220 -7.27 15.06 -1.72
C GLY A 220 -7.13 13.76 -2.52
N VAL A 221 -6.82 12.64 -1.86
CA VAL A 221 -6.78 11.32 -2.51
C VAL A 221 -8.06 10.54 -2.28
N ASP A 222 -8.30 9.58 -3.16
CA ASP A 222 -9.48 8.74 -3.07
C ASP A 222 -9.22 7.49 -2.23
N ALA A 223 -10.26 7.03 -1.53
CA ALA A 223 -10.30 5.69 -0.94
C ALA A 223 -11.41 4.87 -1.60
N PHE A 224 -11.16 3.58 -1.81
CA PHE A 224 -12.10 2.63 -2.38
C PHE A 224 -12.43 1.59 -1.31
N VAL A 225 -13.69 1.56 -0.88
CA VAL A 225 -14.16 0.67 0.20
C VAL A 225 -15.35 -0.12 -0.34
N TYR A 226 -15.21 -1.44 -0.54
CA TYR A 226 -16.29 -2.31 -1.04
C TYR A 226 -16.98 -1.75 -2.31
N SER A 227 -16.19 -1.39 -3.32
CA SER A 227 -16.66 -0.74 -4.57
C SER A 227 -17.23 0.68 -4.43
N GLU A 228 -17.27 1.25 -3.22
CA GLU A 228 -17.65 2.64 -3.02
C GLU A 228 -16.44 3.58 -3.08
N HIS A 229 -16.55 4.58 -3.94
CA HIS A 229 -15.55 5.63 -4.08
C HIS A 229 -15.77 6.73 -3.04
N ARG A 230 -14.70 7.07 -2.32
CA ARG A 230 -14.73 8.02 -1.20
C ARG A 230 -13.70 9.12 -1.44
N TYR A 231 -14.19 10.34 -1.66
CA TYR A 231 -13.37 11.52 -1.86
C TYR A 231 -12.89 12.11 -0.54
N LYS A 232 -11.57 12.22 -0.35
CA LYS A 232 -10.99 12.91 0.81
C LYS A 232 -10.99 14.41 0.66
N LEU A 233 -10.93 15.07 1.82
CA LEU A 233 -10.85 16.52 1.93
C LEU A 233 -9.56 17.01 1.26
N HIS A 234 -9.73 17.87 0.26
CA HIS A 234 -8.62 18.54 -0.43
C HIS A 234 -8.12 19.75 0.38
N ASN A 235 -9.00 20.36 1.18
CA ASN A 235 -8.64 21.48 2.04
C ASN A 235 -7.80 20.97 3.22
N ILE A 236 -6.54 21.41 3.30
CA ILE A 236 -5.56 20.95 4.29
C ILE A 236 -5.99 21.26 5.72
N SER A 237 -6.59 22.42 5.98
CA SER A 237 -7.06 22.79 7.31
C SER A 237 -8.20 21.87 7.77
N LEU A 238 -9.17 21.59 6.90
CA LEU A 238 -10.28 20.67 7.20
C LEU A 238 -9.81 19.22 7.36
N TYR A 239 -8.89 18.78 6.48
CA TYR A 239 -8.25 17.46 6.57
C TYR A 239 -7.54 17.29 7.92
N THR A 240 -6.71 18.27 8.30
CA THR A 240 -5.97 18.28 9.57
C THR A 240 -6.92 18.28 10.76
N GLN A 241 -7.94 19.15 10.75
CA GLN A 241 -8.92 19.23 11.81
C GLN A 241 -9.73 17.94 11.98
N ALA A 242 -10.08 17.25 10.89
CA ALA A 242 -10.76 15.96 10.96
C ALA A 242 -9.90 14.92 11.70
N LEU A 243 -8.62 14.81 11.32
CA LEU A 243 -7.68 13.86 11.93
C LEU A 243 -7.39 14.17 13.40
N LEU A 244 -7.23 15.44 13.76
CA LEU A 244 -7.06 15.86 15.16
C LEU A 244 -8.29 15.54 16.02
N ASN A 245 -9.48 15.47 15.40
CA ASN A 245 -10.71 15.07 16.05
C ASN A 245 -11.00 13.56 15.95
N HIS A 246 -10.02 12.74 15.53
CA HIS A 246 -10.16 11.30 15.34
C HIS A 246 -11.27 10.90 14.36
N LYS A 247 -11.50 11.71 13.32
CA LYS A 247 -12.50 11.47 12.27
C LYS A 247 -11.82 11.21 10.93
N LEU A 248 -12.50 10.44 10.08
CA LEU A 248 -12.03 10.21 8.72
C LEU A 248 -12.08 11.51 7.93
N PRO A 249 -11.03 11.88 7.18
CA PRO A 249 -10.97 13.12 6.43
C PRO A 249 -11.70 12.99 5.08
N ILE A 250 -12.95 12.53 5.10
CA ILE A 250 -13.78 12.28 3.93
C ILE A 250 -14.92 13.31 3.84
N SER A 251 -15.30 13.65 2.61
CA SER A 251 -16.37 14.62 2.34
C SER A 251 -17.78 14.08 2.63
N THR A 252 -17.96 12.75 2.60
CA THR A 252 -19.22 12.06 2.85
C THR A 252 -19.08 11.06 4.00
N PRO A 253 -20.01 11.01 4.97
CA PRO A 253 -19.93 10.08 6.09
C PRO A 253 -20.00 8.61 5.63
N ILE A 254 -19.32 7.71 6.35
CA ILE A 254 -19.36 6.27 6.07
C ILE A 254 -20.67 5.67 6.58
N THR A 255 -21.38 4.98 5.70
CA THR A 255 -22.38 3.97 6.08
C THR A 255 -21.78 2.61 5.74
N LEU A 256 -21.17 1.93 6.72
CA LEU A 256 -20.69 0.57 6.48
C LEU A 256 -21.91 -0.32 6.23
N PRO A 257 -21.90 -1.20 5.22
CA PRO A 257 -23.00 -2.13 5.02
C PRO A 257 -23.21 -2.93 6.32
N PRO A 258 -24.47 -3.16 6.74
CA PRO A 258 -24.73 -4.00 7.89
C PRO A 258 -24.09 -5.37 7.64
N ARG A 259 -23.37 -5.87 8.65
CA ARG A 259 -22.73 -7.20 8.61
C ARG A 259 -23.70 -8.22 8.02
N PRO A 260 -23.31 -9.05 7.04
CA PRO A 260 -24.09 -10.22 6.70
C PRO A 260 -24.20 -11.10 7.95
N ILE A 261 -25.43 -11.25 8.44
CA ILE A 261 -25.76 -12.20 9.50
C ILE A 261 -25.90 -13.55 8.79
N ASN A 262 -24.84 -14.36 8.83
CA ASN A 262 -24.89 -15.78 8.46
C ASN A 262 -24.49 -16.64 9.68
#